data_AF-A0A538AU01-F1
#
_entry.id   AF-A0A538AU01-F1
#
_cell.length_a   1.000
_cell.length_b   1.000
_cell.length_c   1.000
_cell.angle_alpha   90.00
_cell.angle_beta   90.00
_cell.angle_gamma   90.00
#
_symmetry.space_group_name_H-M   'P 1'
#
loop_
_entity.id
_entity.type
_entity.pdbx_description
1 polymer ?
#
loop_
_entity_poly.entity_id
_entity_poly.type
_entity_poly.pdbx_seq_one_letter_code
_entity_poly.pdbx_strand_id
1 'polypeptide(L)'
;LPVFLPLIVILSVIVLMLVFRSVLVPVKAVVGFLLTIAAAFGFVVWIFQDGNLNGVLGVPATAPVTSFLPIIMIAILFGLAMDYEVFLVSRMRESYLRTKEAVPSVVEGFSASSRVVTAAAIIMFSVFASFVSGDDLIIKSFGAVLAFGVLVDAFLVRMTLVPAVLAMLGDRAWHFPRWLDRHVPDLDVEGEQLIEELERKGDDRPDVAALPVEPAPAAAD
;
A
#
# COMPACT_ATOMS: atom_id res chain seq x y z
N LEU A 1 19.05 -9.46 10.94
CA LEU A 1 18.74 -9.48 9.49
C LEU A 1 18.16 -10.80 8.99
N PRO A 2 18.82 -11.97 9.09
CA PRO A 2 18.37 -13.20 8.41
C PRO A 2 17.02 -13.73 8.90
N VAL A 3 16.63 -13.45 10.15
CA VAL A 3 15.29 -13.77 10.70
C VAL A 3 14.29 -12.64 10.48
N PHE A 4 14.77 -11.40 10.49
CA PHE A 4 13.91 -10.20 10.45
C PHE A 4 13.29 -9.97 9.07
N LEU A 5 14.07 -10.15 8.00
CA LEU A 5 13.59 -10.01 6.63
C LEU A 5 12.46 -11.00 6.30
N PRO A 6 12.61 -12.33 6.51
CA PRO A 6 11.52 -13.25 6.24
C PRO A 6 10.32 -13.01 7.15
N LEU A 7 10.51 -12.58 8.40
CA LEU A 7 9.40 -12.21 9.28
C LEU A 7 8.54 -11.08 8.68
N ILE A 8 9.17 -9.98 8.26
CA ILE A 8 8.46 -8.85 7.62
C ILE A 8 7.80 -9.29 6.32
N VAL A 9 8.51 -10.04 5.48
CA VAL A 9 7.97 -10.53 4.21
C VAL A 9 6.75 -11.42 4.44
N ILE A 10 6.82 -12.39 5.36
CA ILE A 10 5.69 -13.26 5.69
C ILE A 10 4.53 -12.44 6.24
N LEU A 11 4.78 -11.54 7.20
CA LEU A 11 3.76 -10.67 7.76
C LEU A 11 3.09 -9.83 6.68
N SER A 12 3.86 -9.29 5.74
CA SER A 12 3.36 -8.49 4.62
C SER A 12 2.45 -9.27 3.69
N VAL A 13 2.85 -10.50 3.35
CA VAL A 13 2.05 -11.40 2.52
C VAL A 13 0.73 -11.69 3.21
N ILE A 14 0.76 -11.98 4.51
CA ILE A 14 -0.44 -12.27 5.29
C ILE A 14 -1.39 -11.07 5.28
N VAL A 15 -0.90 -9.87 5.60
CA VAL A 15 -1.72 -8.64 5.61
C VAL A 15 -2.31 -8.36 4.24
N LEU A 16 -1.50 -8.39 3.17
CA LEU A 16 -1.99 -8.16 1.81
C LEU A 16 -2.95 -9.23 1.33
N MET A 17 -2.70 -10.49 1.67
CA MET A 17 -3.58 -11.60 1.32
C MET A 17 -4.95 -11.44 1.98
N LEU A 18 -4.97 -10.93 3.23
CA LEU A 18 -6.19 -10.66 3.97
C LEU A 18 -6.96 -9.46 3.37
N VAL A 19 -6.27 -8.37 3.03
CA VAL A 19 -6.88 -7.16 2.47
C VAL A 19 -7.40 -7.37 1.04
N PHE A 20 -6.61 -8.01 0.19
CA PHE A 20 -6.91 -8.12 -1.24
C PHE A 20 -7.61 -9.40 -1.64
N ARG A 21 -7.67 -10.39 -0.75
CA ARG A 21 -8.19 -11.73 -1.03
C ARG A 21 -7.69 -12.23 -2.40
N SER A 22 -6.39 -12.07 -2.63
CA SER A 22 -5.68 -12.47 -3.85
C SER A 22 -4.31 -13.01 -3.46
N VAL A 23 -3.82 -14.01 -4.21
CA VAL A 23 -2.48 -14.59 -3.99
C VAL A 23 -1.43 -13.88 -4.85
N LEU A 24 -1.82 -13.47 -6.06
CA LEU A 24 -0.90 -12.88 -7.02
C LEU A 24 -0.56 -11.41 -6.68
N VAL A 25 -1.51 -10.69 -6.09
CA VAL A 25 -1.30 -9.30 -5.63
C VAL A 25 -0.24 -9.21 -4.51
N PRO A 26 -0.31 -10.01 -3.43
CA PRO A 26 0.74 -10.04 -2.41
C PRO A 26 2.10 -10.47 -2.96
N VAL A 27 2.13 -11.48 -3.83
CA VAL A 27 3.39 -12.00 -4.38
C VAL A 27 4.11 -10.93 -5.20
N LYS A 28 3.40 -10.22 -6.10
CA LYS A 28 4.02 -9.14 -6.87
C LYS A 28 4.42 -7.95 -5.98
N ALA A 29 3.66 -7.66 -4.94
CA ALA A 29 4.00 -6.61 -3.98
C ALA A 29 5.31 -6.93 -3.24
N VAL A 30 5.50 -8.18 -2.79
CA VAL A 30 6.76 -8.63 -2.17
C VAL A 30 7.92 -8.51 -3.15
N VAL A 31 7.75 -8.94 -4.40
CA VAL A 31 8.80 -8.83 -5.42
C VAL A 31 9.19 -7.37 -5.66
N GLY A 32 8.21 -6.48 -5.78
CA GLY A 32 8.44 -5.04 -5.89
C GLY A 32 9.18 -4.48 -4.66
N PHE A 33 8.76 -4.88 -3.46
CA PHE A 33 9.39 -4.45 -2.22
C PHE A 33 10.85 -4.93 -2.11
N LEU A 34 11.13 -6.18 -2.48
CA LEU A 34 12.50 -6.71 -2.51
C LEU A 34 13.37 -5.95 -3.52
N LEU A 35 12.80 -5.52 -4.66
CA LEU A 35 13.49 -4.68 -5.63
C LEU A 35 13.83 -3.31 -5.03
N THR A 36 12.89 -2.66 -4.33
CA THR A 36 13.13 -1.40 -3.61
C THR A 36 14.24 -1.57 -2.58
N ILE A 37 14.21 -2.64 -1.79
CA ILE A 37 15.25 -2.93 -0.80
C ILE A 37 16.61 -3.10 -1.46
N ALA A 38 16.68 -3.89 -2.55
CA ALA A 38 17.92 -4.12 -3.27
C ALA A 38 18.50 -2.82 -3.84
N ALA A 39 17.65 -1.96 -4.41
CA ALA A 39 18.05 -0.65 -4.91
C ALA A 39 18.54 0.26 -3.78
N ALA A 40 17.82 0.34 -2.67
CA ALA A 40 18.19 1.14 -1.51
C ALA A 40 19.52 0.68 -0.90
N PHE A 41 19.72 -0.62 -0.71
CA PHE A 41 21.01 -1.15 -0.25
C PHE A 41 22.15 -0.92 -1.23
N GLY A 42 21.91 -1.14 -2.52
CA GLY A 42 22.90 -0.84 -3.57
C GLY A 42 23.31 0.63 -3.52
N PHE A 43 22.36 1.54 -3.31
CA PHE A 43 22.61 2.97 -3.16
C PHE A 43 23.41 3.30 -1.89
N VAL A 44 23.08 2.67 -0.74
CA VAL A 44 23.84 2.83 0.51
C VAL A 44 25.30 2.44 0.31
N VAL A 45 25.53 1.26 -0.26
CA VAL A 45 26.88 0.73 -0.51
C VAL A 45 27.63 1.65 -1.46
N TRP A 46 27.00 2.06 -2.56
CA TRP A 46 27.61 2.91 -3.57
C TRP A 46 28.00 4.30 -3.06
N ILE A 47 27.19 4.91 -2.18
CA ILE A 47 27.53 6.23 -1.59
C ILE A 47 28.49 6.08 -0.41
N PHE A 48 28.14 5.28 0.59
CA PHE A 48 28.82 5.31 1.89
C PHE A 48 30.03 4.37 1.97
N GLN A 49 30.00 3.23 1.26
CA GLN A 49 31.12 2.28 1.24
C GLN A 49 32.10 2.58 0.11
N ASP A 50 31.60 2.78 -1.11
CA ASP A 50 32.45 3.07 -2.28
C ASP A 50 32.87 4.55 -2.35
N GLY A 51 32.22 5.42 -1.56
CA GLY A 51 32.60 6.83 -1.40
C GLY A 51 32.18 7.73 -2.56
N ASN A 52 31.21 7.30 -3.38
CA ASN A 52 30.66 8.16 -4.43
C ASN A 52 29.81 9.28 -3.79
N LEU A 53 29.84 10.49 -4.36
CA LEU A 53 29.21 11.71 -3.84
C LEU A 53 29.76 12.28 -2.51
N ASN A 54 30.88 11.76 -1.96
CA ASN A 54 31.48 12.29 -0.72
C ASN A 54 31.72 13.82 -0.74
N GLY A 55 32.12 14.38 -1.89
CA GLY A 55 32.37 15.83 -2.04
C GLY A 55 31.12 16.71 -2.13
N VAL A 56 29.97 16.16 -2.54
CA VAL A 56 28.71 16.91 -2.66
C VAL A 56 27.89 16.78 -1.38
N LEU A 57 27.93 15.60 -0.77
CA LEU A 57 27.18 15.32 0.44
C LEU A 57 27.97 15.67 1.69
N GLY A 58 29.29 15.93 1.64
CA GLY A 58 30.09 16.23 2.83
C GLY A 58 30.11 15.05 3.81
N VAL A 59 30.25 13.84 3.28
CA VAL A 59 30.33 12.60 4.05
C VAL A 59 31.79 12.16 4.06
N PRO A 60 32.42 11.90 5.22
CA PRO A 60 33.77 11.33 5.25
C PRO A 60 33.75 9.94 4.60
N ALA A 61 34.63 9.75 3.62
CA ALA A 61 34.86 8.44 3.01
C ALA A 61 35.13 7.40 4.11
N THR A 62 34.51 6.22 4.04
CA THR A 62 34.66 5.09 4.99
C THR A 62 33.90 5.17 6.32
N ALA A 63 32.77 5.87 6.37
CA ALA A 63 31.80 5.71 7.44
C ALA A 63 31.22 4.27 7.45
N PRO A 64 31.41 3.45 8.51
CA PRO A 64 30.79 2.14 8.59
C PRO A 64 29.26 2.28 8.61
N VAL A 65 28.57 1.59 7.72
CA VAL A 65 27.11 1.46 7.79
C VAL A 65 26.78 0.77 9.11
N THR A 66 26.11 1.47 10.02
CA THR A 66 25.80 0.92 11.33
C THR A 66 24.91 -0.31 11.18
N SER A 67 25.21 -1.39 11.92
CA SER A 67 24.56 -2.70 11.75
C SER A 67 23.03 -2.69 11.92
N PHE A 68 22.46 -1.64 12.52
CA PHE A 68 21.02 -1.47 12.68
C PHE A 68 20.35 -0.67 11.55
N LEU A 69 21.11 0.08 10.73
CA LEU A 69 20.55 0.87 9.62
C LEU A 69 19.73 -0.01 8.66
N PRO A 70 20.22 -1.18 8.20
CA PRO A 70 19.43 -2.08 7.36
C PRO A 70 18.09 -2.50 7.96
N ILE A 71 18.06 -2.73 9.28
CA ILE A 71 16.88 -3.24 9.98
C ILE A 71 15.81 -2.16 10.03
N ILE A 72 16.19 -0.96 10.47
CA ILE A 72 15.28 0.19 10.57
C ILE A 72 14.82 0.62 9.17
N MET A 73 15.72 0.64 8.19
CA MET A 73 15.40 0.99 6.80
C MET A 73 14.37 0.03 6.21
N ILE A 74 14.56 -1.29 6.34
CA ILE A 74 13.58 -2.27 5.85
C ILE A 74 12.23 -2.04 6.53
N ALA A 75 12.19 -1.83 7.84
CA ALA A 75 10.94 -1.60 8.57
C ALA A 75 10.20 -0.34 8.11
N ILE A 76 10.93 0.76 7.93
CA ILE A 76 10.34 2.05 7.49
C ILE A 76 9.89 1.95 6.03
N LEU A 77 10.75 1.51 5.11
CA LEU A 77 10.39 1.36 3.70
C LEU A 77 9.22 0.41 3.53
N PHE A 78 9.16 -0.65 4.34
CA PHE A 78 8.03 -1.56 4.36
C PHE A 78 6.73 -0.84 4.72
N GLY A 79 6.67 -0.18 5.88
CA GLY A 79 5.47 0.55 6.31
C GLY A 79 5.02 1.57 5.28
N LEU A 80 5.95 2.38 4.77
CA LEU A 80 5.66 3.40 3.76
C LEU A 80 5.16 2.80 2.44
N ALA A 81 5.76 1.69 1.99
CA ALA A 81 5.36 1.07 0.73
C ALA A 81 3.97 0.41 0.83
N MET A 82 3.58 -0.09 2.00
CA MET A 82 2.31 -0.80 2.14
C MET A 82 1.11 0.14 2.05
N ASP A 83 1.22 1.35 2.58
CA ASP A 83 0.14 2.33 2.57
C ASP A 83 -0.29 2.70 1.14
N TYR A 84 0.69 2.93 0.26
CA TYR A 84 0.40 3.25 -1.14
C TYR A 84 0.04 2.03 -1.98
N GLU A 85 0.47 0.83 -1.59
CA GLU A 85 0.15 -0.41 -2.30
C GLU A 85 -1.32 -0.71 -2.12
N VAL A 86 -1.76 -0.62 -0.87
CA VAL A 86 -3.14 -0.80 -0.50
C VAL A 86 -4.01 0.22 -1.24
N PHE A 87 -3.63 1.50 -1.20
CA PHE A 87 -4.41 2.55 -1.85
C PHE A 87 -4.49 2.41 -3.38
N LEU A 88 -3.37 2.15 -4.05
CA LEU A 88 -3.33 2.06 -5.51
C LEU A 88 -4.08 0.83 -6.01
N VAL A 89 -3.81 -0.34 -5.42
CA VAL A 89 -4.39 -1.60 -5.87
C VAL A 89 -5.87 -1.69 -5.50
N SER A 90 -6.29 -1.11 -4.37
CA SER A 90 -7.72 -1.07 -4.00
C SER A 90 -8.55 -0.34 -5.05
N ARG A 91 -8.09 0.83 -5.52
CA ARG A 91 -8.79 1.57 -6.59
C ARG A 91 -8.84 0.83 -7.92
N MET A 92 -7.78 0.10 -8.27
CA MET A 92 -7.78 -0.76 -9.46
C MET A 92 -8.78 -1.92 -9.31
N ARG A 93 -8.87 -2.50 -8.11
CA ARG A 93 -9.82 -3.57 -7.78
C ARG A 93 -11.26 -3.08 -7.85
N GLU A 94 -11.55 -1.91 -7.28
CA GLU A 94 -12.86 -1.26 -7.32
C GLU A 94 -13.36 -1.09 -8.75
N SER A 95 -12.51 -0.55 -9.65
CA SER A 95 -12.85 -0.42 -11.07
C SER A 95 -13.05 -1.80 -11.75
N TYR A 96 -12.24 -2.80 -11.40
CA TYR A 96 -12.37 -4.16 -11.94
C TYR A 96 -13.65 -4.86 -11.48
N LEU A 97 -14.08 -4.65 -10.24
CA LEU A 97 -15.32 -5.23 -9.74
C LEU A 97 -16.53 -4.70 -10.51
N ARG A 98 -16.50 -3.43 -10.93
CA ARG A 98 -17.55 -2.78 -11.72
C ARG A 98 -17.54 -3.15 -13.20
N THR A 99 -16.38 -3.15 -13.85
CA THR A 99 -16.29 -3.32 -15.32
C THR A 99 -15.99 -4.75 -15.75
N LYS A 100 -15.38 -5.57 -14.89
CA LYS A 100 -14.86 -6.92 -15.18
C LYS A 100 -13.83 -6.97 -16.32
N GLU A 101 -13.19 -5.84 -16.64
CA GLU A 101 -12.14 -5.75 -17.66
C GLU A 101 -10.81 -5.34 -17.02
N ALA A 102 -9.82 -6.25 -16.97
CA ALA A 102 -8.59 -6.00 -16.21
C ALA A 102 -7.77 -4.78 -16.67
N VAL A 103 -7.47 -4.67 -17.96
CA VAL A 103 -6.58 -3.59 -18.47
C VAL A 103 -7.24 -2.20 -18.32
N PRO A 104 -8.50 -1.99 -18.74
CA PRO A 104 -9.17 -0.70 -18.54
C PRO A 104 -9.27 -0.33 -17.05
N SER A 105 -9.51 -1.30 -16.17
CA SER A 105 -9.59 -1.05 -14.73
C SER A 105 -8.27 -0.62 -14.11
N VAL A 106 -7.16 -1.21 -14.55
CA VAL A 106 -5.82 -0.79 -14.13
C VAL A 106 -5.56 0.65 -14.56
N VAL A 107 -5.93 1.02 -15.80
CA VAL A 107 -5.75 2.39 -16.31
C VAL A 107 -6.61 3.38 -15.53
N GLU A 108 -7.89 3.09 -15.33
CA GLU A 108 -8.81 3.96 -14.60
C GLU A 108 -8.35 4.15 -13.14
N GLY A 109 -8.13 3.05 -12.42
CA GLY A 109 -7.68 3.09 -11.02
C GLY A 109 -6.32 3.76 -10.85
N PHE A 110 -5.39 3.54 -11.79
CA PHE A 110 -4.09 4.23 -11.80
C PHE A 110 -4.26 5.74 -11.99
N SER A 111 -5.10 6.16 -12.94
CA SER A 111 -5.29 7.58 -13.25
C SER A 111 -5.83 8.36 -12.04
N ALA A 112 -6.73 7.75 -11.26
CA ALA A 112 -7.31 8.35 -10.06
C ALA A 112 -6.31 8.47 -8.90
N SER A 113 -5.48 7.45 -8.68
CA SER A 113 -4.56 7.39 -7.54
C SER A 113 -3.19 8.01 -7.80
N SER A 114 -2.75 8.07 -9.07
CA SER A 114 -1.40 8.53 -9.44
C SER A 114 -1.04 9.90 -8.86
N ARG A 115 -1.96 10.88 -8.93
CA ARG A 115 -1.73 12.23 -8.42
C ARG A 115 -1.47 12.26 -6.91
N VAL A 116 -2.24 11.49 -6.15
CA VAL A 116 -2.11 11.42 -4.68
C VAL A 116 -0.79 10.75 -4.30
N VAL A 117 -0.45 9.64 -4.97
CA VAL A 117 0.80 8.91 -4.74
C VAL A 117 2.01 9.77 -5.09
N THR A 118 1.99 10.49 -6.21
CA THR A 118 3.07 11.41 -6.61
C THR A 118 3.26 12.52 -5.58
N ALA A 119 2.17 13.16 -5.14
CA ALA A 119 2.23 14.23 -4.15
C ALA A 119 2.83 13.73 -2.83
N ALA A 120 2.37 12.58 -2.34
CA ALA A 120 2.88 11.97 -1.12
C ALA A 120 4.37 11.58 -1.26
N ALA A 121 4.76 11.00 -2.40
CA ALA A 121 6.15 10.66 -2.70
C ALA A 121 7.07 11.89 -2.67
N ILE A 122 6.66 13.00 -3.28
CA ILE A 122 7.43 14.25 -3.29
C ILE A 122 7.59 14.81 -1.87
N ILE A 123 6.52 14.80 -1.06
CA ILE A 123 6.57 15.28 0.32
C ILE A 123 7.52 14.42 1.16
N MET A 124 7.37 13.10 1.14
CA MET A 124 8.25 12.19 1.88
C MET A 124 9.71 12.30 1.41
N PHE A 125 9.94 12.36 0.11
CA PHE A 125 11.27 12.57 -0.45
C PHE A 125 11.88 13.86 0.10
N SER A 126 11.11 14.95 0.12
CA SER A 126 11.58 16.25 0.64
C SER A 126 11.94 16.18 2.12
N VAL A 127 11.13 15.50 2.94
CA VAL A 127 11.40 15.30 4.38
C VAL A 127 12.68 14.49 4.59
N PHE A 128 12.84 13.35 3.92
CA PHE A 128 14.04 12.52 4.08
C PHE A 128 15.28 13.17 3.46
N ALA A 129 15.13 13.89 2.34
CA ALA A 129 16.21 14.66 1.74
C ALA A 129 16.69 15.78 2.68
N SER A 130 15.80 16.37 3.50
CA SER A 130 16.20 17.39 4.47
C SER A 130 17.17 16.86 5.53
N PHE A 131 17.10 15.57 5.87
CA PHE A 131 18.00 14.94 6.85
C PHE A 131 19.43 14.84 6.33
N VAL A 132 19.63 14.92 5.02
CA VAL A 132 20.96 14.91 4.40
C VAL A 132 21.77 16.16 4.76
N SER A 133 21.09 17.27 5.06
CA SER A 133 21.72 18.53 5.47
C SER A 133 22.18 18.55 6.93
N GLY A 134 21.91 17.48 7.70
CA GLY A 134 22.34 17.37 9.09
C GLY A 134 23.83 17.02 9.24
N ASP A 135 24.41 17.40 10.38
CA ASP A 135 25.80 17.12 10.73
C ASP A 135 26.01 15.67 11.23
N ASP A 136 24.94 15.04 11.74
CA ASP A 136 24.99 13.66 12.22
C ASP A 136 24.99 12.67 11.04
N LEU A 137 26.09 11.92 10.93
CA LEU A 137 26.32 10.93 9.89
C LEU A 137 25.26 9.82 9.85
N ILE A 138 24.72 9.42 11.00
CA ILE A 138 23.69 8.38 11.09
C ILE A 138 22.39 8.94 10.49
N ILE A 139 21.95 10.11 10.95
CA ILE A 139 20.71 10.75 10.45
C ILE A 139 20.80 11.03 8.95
N LYS A 140 21.96 11.51 8.49
CA LYS A 140 22.26 11.75 7.08
C LYS A 140 22.18 10.49 6.23
N SER A 141 22.70 9.37 6.75
CA SER A 141 22.60 8.07 6.09
C SER A 141 21.15 7.60 6.00
N PHE A 142 20.37 7.73 7.06
CA PHE A 142 18.93 7.43 7.01
C PHE A 142 18.20 8.31 5.99
N GLY A 143 18.46 9.62 6.02
CA GLY A 143 17.88 10.58 5.09
C GLY A 143 18.11 10.22 3.63
N ALA A 144 19.38 10.04 3.25
CA ALA A 144 19.75 9.75 1.87
C ALA A 144 19.10 8.45 1.37
N VAL A 145 19.13 7.42 2.21
CA VAL A 145 18.71 6.07 1.84
C VAL A 145 17.20 5.94 1.80
N LEU A 146 16.49 6.53 2.77
CA LEU A 146 15.03 6.55 2.77
C LEU A 146 14.49 7.45 1.64
N ALA A 147 15.13 8.58 1.38
CA ALA A 147 14.77 9.44 0.25
C ALA A 147 14.88 8.69 -1.09
N PHE A 148 16.02 8.02 -1.32
CA PHE A 148 16.21 7.22 -2.53
C PHE A 148 15.25 6.02 -2.60
N GLY A 149 15.10 5.29 -1.50
CA GLY A 149 14.20 4.14 -1.43
C GLY A 149 12.75 4.50 -1.72
N VAL A 150 12.25 5.62 -1.19
CA VAL A 150 10.91 6.13 -1.47
C VAL A 150 10.74 6.54 -2.93
N LEU A 151 11.74 7.19 -3.54
CA LEU A 151 11.67 7.53 -4.97
C LEU A 151 11.60 6.27 -5.85
N VAL A 152 12.46 5.28 -5.58
CA VAL A 152 12.45 4.01 -6.32
C VAL A 152 11.11 3.31 -6.13
N ASP A 153 10.62 3.22 -4.90
CA ASP A 153 9.34 2.58 -4.62
C ASP A 153 8.19 3.27 -5.34
N ALA A 154 8.07 4.59 -5.20
CA ALA A 154 6.95 5.34 -5.77
C ALA A 154 6.96 5.32 -7.30
N PHE A 155 8.11 5.55 -7.94
CA PHE A 155 8.16 5.71 -9.39
C PHE A 155 8.47 4.41 -10.13
N LEU A 156 9.48 3.65 -9.68
CA LEU A 156 9.90 2.44 -10.37
C LEU A 156 8.96 1.26 -10.04
N VAL A 157 8.66 1.05 -8.75
CA VAL A 157 7.81 -0.08 -8.37
C VAL A 157 6.34 0.27 -8.60
N ARG A 158 5.86 1.37 -8.04
CA ARG A 158 4.43 1.62 -7.91
C ARG A 158 3.81 2.26 -9.14
N MET A 159 4.51 3.16 -9.82
CA MET A 159 4.00 3.77 -11.06
C MET A 159 4.32 2.95 -12.31
N THR A 160 5.37 2.14 -12.28
CA THR A 160 5.82 1.41 -13.46
C THR A 160 5.55 -0.09 -13.33
N LEU A 161 6.16 -0.76 -12.34
CA LEU A 161 6.09 -2.22 -12.22
C LEU A 161 4.67 -2.71 -11.86
N VAL A 162 4.00 -2.07 -10.90
CA VAL A 162 2.69 -2.51 -10.40
C VAL A 162 1.61 -2.50 -11.50
N PRO A 163 1.38 -1.39 -12.23
CA PRO A 163 0.40 -1.37 -13.31
C PRO A 163 0.78 -2.31 -14.45
N ALA A 164 2.06 -2.38 -14.82
CA ALA A 164 2.53 -3.25 -15.89
C ALA A 164 2.28 -4.73 -15.59
N VAL A 165 2.64 -5.17 -14.38
CA VAL A 165 2.45 -6.56 -13.95
C VAL A 165 0.95 -6.91 -13.86
N LEU A 166 0.12 -6.00 -13.33
CA LEU A 166 -1.34 -6.22 -13.27
C LEU A 166 -1.97 -6.27 -14.67
N ALA A 167 -1.56 -5.39 -15.58
CA ALA A 167 -2.02 -5.42 -16.97
C ALA A 167 -1.58 -6.70 -17.70
N MET A 168 -0.36 -7.19 -17.44
CA MET A 168 0.13 -8.46 -18.00
C MET A 168 -0.57 -9.70 -17.44
N LEU A 169 -0.89 -9.70 -16.14
CA LEU A 169 -1.62 -10.78 -15.49
C LEU A 169 -3.09 -10.82 -15.92
N GLY A 170 -3.67 -9.67 -16.29
CA GLY A 170 -5.05 -9.54 -16.72
C GLY A 170 -6.02 -10.04 -15.63
N ASP A 171 -7.07 -10.74 -16.05
CA ASP A 171 -8.11 -11.24 -15.13
C ASP A 171 -7.58 -12.25 -14.11
N ARG A 172 -6.43 -12.89 -14.39
CA ARG A 172 -5.79 -13.83 -13.45
C ARG A 172 -5.30 -13.12 -12.20
N ALA A 173 -4.93 -11.84 -12.27
CA ALA A 173 -4.48 -11.07 -11.11
C ALA A 173 -5.51 -11.06 -9.97
N TRP A 174 -6.79 -11.13 -10.34
CA TRP A 174 -7.94 -11.04 -9.46
C TRP A 174 -8.54 -12.40 -9.12
N HIS A 175 -7.98 -13.50 -9.63
CA HIS A 175 -8.51 -14.83 -9.39
C HIS A 175 -8.10 -15.34 -8.00
N PHE A 176 -9.09 -15.67 -7.18
CA PHE A 176 -8.88 -16.30 -5.88
C PHE A 176 -9.12 -17.81 -5.94
N PRO A 177 -8.18 -18.66 -5.50
CA PRO A 177 -8.40 -20.11 -5.46
C PRO A 177 -9.48 -20.46 -4.42
N ARG A 178 -10.52 -21.18 -4.84
CA ARG A 178 -11.68 -21.59 -4.02
C ARG A 178 -11.33 -22.33 -2.71
N TRP A 179 -10.15 -22.95 -2.62
CA TRP A 179 -9.69 -23.63 -1.40
C TRP A 179 -9.23 -22.64 -0.31
N LEU A 180 -8.68 -21.50 -0.72
CA LEU A 180 -8.21 -20.45 0.19
C LEU A 180 -9.39 -19.61 0.70
N ASP A 181 -10.45 -19.51 -0.10
CA ASP A 181 -11.76 -18.93 0.26
C ASP A 181 -12.41 -19.55 1.49
N ARG A 182 -12.08 -20.80 1.77
CA ARG A 182 -12.61 -21.54 2.90
C ARG A 182 -11.85 -21.28 4.21
N HIS A 183 -10.65 -20.70 4.13
CA HIS A 183 -9.75 -20.49 5.28
C HIS A 183 -9.52 -19.02 5.62
N VAL A 184 -9.80 -18.10 4.68
CA VAL A 184 -9.71 -16.65 4.93
C VAL A 184 -11.10 -16.16 5.36
N PRO A 185 -11.27 -15.70 6.62
CA PRO A 185 -12.52 -15.09 7.08
C PRO A 185 -12.85 -13.86 6.21
N ASP A 186 -14.12 -13.68 5.86
CA ASP A 186 -14.59 -12.47 5.17
C ASP A 186 -14.47 -11.27 6.12
N LEU A 187 -13.33 -10.59 6.07
CA LEU A 187 -13.16 -9.28 6.69
C LEU A 187 -13.65 -8.28 5.66
N ASP A 188 -14.96 -8.01 5.73
CA ASP A 188 -15.64 -7.02 4.91
C ASP A 188 -15.16 -5.61 5.33
N VAL A 189 -14.00 -5.20 4.80
CA VAL A 189 -13.35 -3.92 5.12
C VAL A 189 -14.20 -2.73 4.66
N GLU A 190 -15.09 -2.94 3.69
CA GLU A 190 -15.94 -1.90 3.08
C GLU A 190 -17.37 -1.88 3.64
N GLY A 191 -17.79 -2.86 4.45
CA GLY A 191 -19.11 -2.87 5.08
C GLY A 191 -20.28 -2.89 4.08
N GLU A 192 -20.03 -3.31 2.83
CA GLU A 192 -21.07 -3.41 1.81
C GLU A 192 -22.17 -4.38 2.26
N GLN A 193 -21.82 -5.45 2.99
CA GLN A 193 -22.81 -6.39 3.51
C GLN A 193 -23.71 -5.76 4.60
N LEU A 194 -23.19 -4.80 5.38
CA LEU A 194 -24.00 -4.09 6.38
C LEU A 194 -24.95 -3.09 5.72
N ILE A 195 -24.51 -2.40 4.67
CA ILE A 195 -25.34 -1.45 3.91
C ILE A 195 -26.46 -2.22 3.18
N GLU A 196 -26.14 -3.34 2.52
CA GLU A 196 -27.10 -4.18 1.84
C GLU A 196 -28.10 -4.84 2.83
N GLU A 197 -27.64 -5.23 4.02
CA GLU A 197 -28.52 -5.74 5.08
C GLU A 197 -29.43 -4.64 5.66
N LEU A 198 -28.93 -3.39 5.78
CA LEU A 198 -29.71 -2.24 6.23
C LEU A 198 -30.72 -1.75 5.18
N GLU A 199 -30.37 -1.80 3.89
CA GLU A 199 -31.30 -1.51 2.79
C GLU A 199 -32.39 -2.58 2.70
N ARG A 200 -32.02 -3.87 2.80
CA ARG A 200 -32.99 -4.97 2.86
C ARG A 200 -33.90 -4.89 4.09
N LYS A 201 -33.37 -4.49 5.26
CA LYS A 201 -34.19 -4.23 6.47
C LYS A 201 -34.98 -2.92 6.40
N GLY A 202 -34.56 -1.97 5.57
CA GLY A 202 -35.23 -0.70 5.34
C GLY A 202 -36.50 -0.85 4.49
N ASP A 203 -36.45 -1.76 3.51
CA ASP A 203 -37.57 -2.12 2.63
C ASP A 203 -38.67 -2.94 3.34
N ASP A 204 -38.31 -3.66 4.41
CA ASP A 204 -39.23 -4.44 5.25
C ASP A 204 -39.93 -3.61 6.35
N ARG A 205 -39.77 -2.28 6.37
CA ARG A 205 -40.54 -1.43 7.29
C ARG A 205 -41.99 -1.36 6.80
N PRO A 206 -42.98 -1.78 7.62
CA PRO A 206 -44.37 -1.65 7.24
C PRO A 206 -44.67 -0.18 6.94
N ASP A 207 -45.33 0.04 5.79
CA ASP A 207 -45.70 1.36 5.30
C ASP A 207 -46.50 2.09 6.39
N VAL A 208 -45.83 3.00 7.10
CA VAL A 208 -46.40 3.72 8.26
C VAL A 208 -47.60 4.57 7.81
N ALA A 209 -47.71 4.84 6.50
CA ALA A 209 -48.85 5.51 5.88
C ALA A 209 -50.13 4.64 5.82
N ALA A 210 -50.02 3.31 5.99
CA ALA A 210 -51.15 2.39 5.95
C ALA A 210 -51.71 2.03 7.35
N LEU A 211 -51.12 2.56 8.43
CA LEU A 211 -51.63 2.34 9.78
C LEU A 211 -52.97 3.07 9.95
N PRO A 212 -54.05 2.41 10.40
CA PRO A 212 -55.31 3.07 10.69
C PRO A 212 -55.06 4.17 11.73
N VAL A 213 -55.32 5.42 11.35
CA VAL A 213 -55.27 6.55 12.28
C VAL A 213 -56.39 6.34 13.29
N GLU A 214 -56.04 5.86 14.48
CA GLU A 214 -56.97 5.69 15.58
C GLU A 214 -57.54 7.07 15.95
N PRO A 215 -58.87 7.29 15.90
CA PRO A 215 -59.42 8.60 16.18
C PRO A 215 -59.13 8.98 17.63
N ALA A 216 -58.63 10.22 17.82
CA ALA A 216 -58.24 10.75 19.10
C ALA A 216 -59.40 10.63 20.12
N PRO A 217 -59.12 10.24 21.39
CA PRO A 217 -60.15 10.11 22.40
C PRO A 217 -60.83 11.45 22.61
N ALA A 218 -62.16 11.46 22.49
CA ALA A 218 -62.98 12.64 22.77
C ALA A 218 -62.68 13.11 24.20
N ALA A 219 -62.25 14.37 24.33
CA ALA A 219 -62.09 15.01 25.61
C ALA A 219 -63.42 14.97 26.36
N ALA A 220 -63.44 14.27 27.49
CA ALA A 220 -64.56 14.32 28.42
C ALA A 220 -64.53 15.68 29.13
N ASP A 221 -65.71 16.31 29.18
CA ASP A 221 -66.01 17.61 29.77
C ASP A 221 -65.59 17.76 31.25
#